data_AF-A0A9P7VFQ6-F1
#
_entry.id   AF-A0A9P7VFQ6-F1
#
_cell.length_a   1.000
_cell.length_b   1.000
_cell.length_c   1.000
_cell.angle_alpha   90.00
_cell.angle_beta   90.00
_cell.angle_gamma   90.00
#
_symmetry.space_group_name_H-M   'P 1'
#
loop_
_entity.id
_entity.type
_entity.pdbx_description
1 polymer ?
#
loop_
_entity_poly.entity_id
_entity_poly.type
_entity_poly.pdbx_seq_one_letter_code
_entity_poly.pdbx_strand_id
1 'polypeptide(L)'
;MKNDIGMTLFAVYDTTKSGESAYAGVIGYLNSSAEDLVAEIGFVIIAPTFHKTHVTSNAVGLLMKYALDVPGEGGLGLRRVVWQANAANTASVRTAKRMGFQQEGILRWHRAWRTSKARGGNGISVRKGDPKEDGFPLGRDTAILSICWDDWEGGVRAHVEATMARTK
;
A
#
# COMPACT_ATOMS: atom_id res chain seq x y z
N MET A 1 -1.97 -8.25 25.35
CA MET A 1 -2.39 -7.57 24.11
C MET A 1 -2.81 -8.65 23.15
N LYS A 2 -4.11 -8.74 22.79
CA LYS A 2 -4.58 -9.78 21.88
C LYS A 2 -3.96 -9.51 20.50
N ASN A 3 -3.45 -10.57 19.88
CA ASN A 3 -2.69 -10.52 18.65
C ASN A 3 -3.64 -10.48 17.44
N ASP A 4 -4.60 -9.56 17.45
CA ASP A 4 -5.68 -9.47 16.44
C ASP A 4 -5.23 -8.68 15.20
N ILE A 5 -4.00 -8.94 14.74
CA ILE A 5 -3.52 -8.40 13.47
C ILE A 5 -4.11 -9.24 12.34
N GLY A 6 -5.09 -8.65 11.63
CA GLY A 6 -5.74 -9.27 10.49
C GLY A 6 -4.96 -9.11 9.18
N MET A 7 -5.10 -10.10 8.30
CA MET A 7 -4.70 -10.02 6.91
C MET A 7 -5.82 -10.57 6.02
N THR A 8 -6.16 -9.86 4.96
CA THR A 8 -7.10 -10.34 3.92
C THR A 8 -6.59 -9.93 2.55
N LEU A 9 -6.49 -10.89 1.63
CA LEU A 9 -6.02 -10.67 0.27
C LEU A 9 -7.20 -10.78 -0.71
N PHE A 10 -7.13 -9.99 -1.77
CA PHE A 10 -8.08 -9.93 -2.87
C PHE A 10 -7.35 -10.18 -4.19
N ALA A 11 -7.95 -10.97 -5.06
CA ALA A 11 -7.53 -11.07 -6.44
C ALA A 11 -8.03 -9.83 -7.22
N VAL A 12 -7.16 -9.25 -8.03
CA VAL A 12 -7.49 -8.13 -8.91
C VAL A 12 -7.78 -8.69 -10.30
N TYR A 13 -8.95 -8.40 -10.82
CA TYR A 13 -9.32 -8.70 -12.20
C TYR A 13 -9.62 -7.40 -12.95
N ASP A 14 -9.07 -7.27 -14.17
CA ASP A 14 -9.47 -6.23 -15.11
C ASP A 14 -10.69 -6.72 -15.90
N THR A 15 -11.81 -6.03 -15.76
CA THR A 15 -13.10 -6.38 -16.38
C THR A 15 -13.50 -5.43 -17.51
N THR A 16 -12.57 -4.60 -17.98
CA THR A 16 -12.86 -3.59 -19.03
C THR A 16 -13.15 -4.18 -20.40
N LYS A 17 -12.73 -5.43 -20.65
CA LYS A 17 -13.06 -6.16 -21.88
C LYS A 17 -14.36 -6.93 -21.70
N SER A 18 -15.33 -6.63 -22.55
CA SER A 18 -16.62 -7.32 -22.55
C SER A 18 -16.43 -8.84 -22.71
N GLY A 19 -16.97 -9.62 -21.78
CA GLY A 19 -16.97 -11.08 -21.83
C GLY A 19 -15.69 -11.77 -21.33
N GLU A 20 -14.66 -11.03 -20.91
CA GLU A 20 -13.41 -11.63 -20.42
C GLU A 20 -12.81 -10.82 -19.26
N SER A 21 -12.74 -11.42 -18.07
CA SER A 21 -12.02 -10.87 -16.92
C SER A 21 -10.57 -11.37 -16.92
N ALA A 22 -9.59 -10.46 -16.98
CA ALA A 22 -8.18 -10.82 -16.96
C ALA A 22 -7.62 -10.70 -15.54
N TYR A 23 -7.04 -11.77 -15.01
CA TYR A 23 -6.34 -11.72 -13.73
C TYR A 23 -5.14 -10.77 -13.81
N ALA A 24 -5.16 -9.73 -12.98
CA ALA A 24 -4.21 -8.64 -13.01
C ALA A 24 -3.29 -8.59 -11.79
N GLY A 25 -3.58 -9.32 -10.72
CA GLY A 25 -2.70 -9.42 -9.56
C GLY A 25 -3.39 -9.66 -8.22
N VAL A 26 -2.70 -9.28 -7.13
CA VAL A 26 -3.17 -9.40 -5.74
C VAL A 26 -2.94 -8.08 -5.00
N ILE A 27 -3.87 -7.75 -4.12
CA ILE A 27 -3.79 -6.64 -3.18
C ILE A 27 -4.54 -7.03 -1.89
N GLY A 28 -4.39 -6.29 -0.79
CA GLY A 28 -5.02 -6.68 0.46
C GLY A 28 -5.08 -5.59 1.51
N TYR A 29 -5.69 -5.97 2.63
CA TYR A 29 -5.49 -5.33 3.92
C TYR A 29 -4.51 -6.15 4.74
N LEU A 30 -3.45 -5.50 5.19
CA LEU A 30 -2.46 -6.02 6.12
C LEU A 30 -2.58 -5.24 7.44
N ASN A 31 -1.89 -5.72 8.49
CA ASN A 31 -1.72 -4.98 9.74
C ASN A 31 -3.02 -4.37 10.28
N SER A 32 -4.14 -5.08 10.10
CA SER A 32 -5.47 -4.53 10.37
C SER A 32 -5.84 -4.71 11.83
N SER A 33 -6.46 -3.70 12.42
CA SER A 33 -6.97 -3.66 13.79
C SER A 33 -8.42 -3.21 13.77
N ALA A 34 -9.34 -4.12 14.12
CA ALA A 34 -10.76 -3.79 14.27
C ALA A 34 -11.00 -2.90 15.49
N GLU A 35 -10.19 -3.06 16.55
CA GLU A 35 -10.25 -2.24 17.77
C GLU A 35 -9.88 -0.78 17.48
N ASP A 36 -8.80 -0.57 16.73
CA ASP A 36 -8.31 0.78 16.42
C ASP A 36 -8.95 1.38 15.16
N LEU A 37 -9.71 0.59 14.40
CA LEU A 37 -10.30 0.95 13.12
C LEU A 37 -9.22 1.38 12.10
N VAL A 38 -8.18 0.55 11.94
CA VAL A 38 -7.04 0.82 11.04
C VAL A 38 -6.74 -0.39 10.16
N ALA A 39 -6.35 -0.14 8.90
CA ALA A 39 -5.77 -1.17 8.03
C ALA A 39 -4.62 -0.61 7.18
N GLU A 40 -3.70 -1.46 6.73
CA GLU A 40 -2.70 -1.13 5.72
C GLU A 40 -3.12 -1.69 4.35
N ILE A 41 -3.10 -0.88 3.29
CA ILE A 41 -3.21 -1.41 1.93
C ILE A 41 -1.84 -1.95 1.48
N GLY A 42 -1.81 -3.25 1.20
CA GLY A 42 -0.66 -4.04 0.75
C GLY A 42 -1.09 -5.50 0.62
N PHE A 43 -0.35 -6.48 0.15
CA PHE A 43 0.90 -6.53 -0.57
C PHE A 43 0.59 -6.35 -2.06
N VAL A 44 0.75 -5.13 -2.58
CA VAL A 44 0.33 -4.81 -3.96
C VAL A 44 1.27 -5.47 -4.97
N ILE A 45 0.77 -6.50 -5.65
CA ILE A 45 1.43 -7.12 -6.81
C ILE A 45 0.49 -6.99 -7.99
N ILE A 46 0.91 -6.25 -9.01
CA ILE A 46 0.20 -6.14 -10.29
C ILE A 46 1.08 -6.76 -11.38
N ALA A 47 0.48 -7.56 -12.25
CA ALA A 47 1.19 -8.19 -13.35
C ALA A 47 1.76 -7.12 -14.32
N PRO A 48 2.97 -7.32 -14.90
CA PRO A 48 3.66 -6.29 -15.69
C PRO A 48 2.85 -5.70 -16.84
N THR A 49 1.98 -6.50 -17.48
CA THR A 49 1.10 -6.06 -18.57
C THR A 49 0.08 -5.00 -18.16
N PHE A 50 -0.22 -4.88 -16.86
CA PHE A 50 -1.13 -3.87 -16.29
C PHE A 50 -0.37 -2.75 -15.56
N HIS A 51 0.96 -2.67 -15.70
CA HIS A 51 1.70 -1.55 -15.12
C HIS A 51 1.40 -0.28 -15.90
N LYS A 52 1.26 0.83 -15.15
CA LYS A 52 0.95 2.17 -15.70
C LYS A 52 -0.41 2.24 -16.44
N THR A 53 -1.33 1.32 -16.16
CA THR A 53 -2.73 1.39 -16.60
C THR A 53 -3.66 1.82 -15.45
N HIS A 54 -4.98 1.82 -15.71
CA HIS A 54 -6.04 2.08 -14.72
C HIS A 54 -6.05 1.09 -13.54
N VAL A 55 -5.55 -0.13 -13.72
CA VAL A 55 -5.74 -1.26 -12.79
C VAL A 55 -5.27 -0.95 -11.37
N THR A 56 -4.04 -0.46 -11.19
CA THR A 56 -3.51 -0.23 -9.83
C THR A 56 -4.31 0.83 -9.09
N SER A 57 -4.66 1.93 -9.77
CA SER A 57 -5.39 3.03 -9.13
C SER A 57 -6.83 2.62 -8.80
N ASN A 58 -7.47 1.83 -9.67
CA ASN A 58 -8.80 1.28 -9.41
C ASN A 58 -8.81 0.27 -8.26
N ALA A 59 -7.87 -0.68 -8.24
CA ALA A 59 -7.76 -1.65 -7.16
C ALA A 59 -7.53 -0.97 -5.80
N VAL A 60 -6.60 0.00 -5.73
CA VAL A 60 -6.35 0.78 -4.51
C VAL A 60 -7.57 1.60 -4.13
N GLY A 61 -8.20 2.29 -5.08
CA GLY A 61 -9.37 3.14 -4.82
C GLY A 61 -10.57 2.35 -4.31
N LEU A 62 -10.85 1.16 -4.84
CA LEU A 62 -11.91 0.28 -4.36
C LEU A 62 -11.67 -0.14 -2.89
N LEU A 63 -10.44 -0.50 -2.53
CA LEU A 63 -10.09 -0.78 -1.15
C LEU A 63 -10.19 0.47 -0.27
N MET A 64 -9.73 1.64 -0.73
CA MET A 64 -9.88 2.87 0.05
C MET A 64 -11.36 3.18 0.35
N LYS A 65 -12.24 3.07 -0.65
CA LYS A 65 -13.69 3.21 -0.47
C LYS A 65 -14.23 2.21 0.54
N TYR A 66 -13.94 0.93 0.35
CA TYR A 66 -14.45 -0.10 1.25
C TYR A 66 -13.91 0.07 2.69
N ALA A 67 -12.67 0.52 2.88
CA ALA A 67 -12.12 0.77 4.19
C ALA A 67 -12.76 1.99 4.87
N LEU A 68 -12.83 3.13 4.17
CA LEU A 68 -13.10 4.43 4.77
C LEU A 68 -14.57 4.85 4.73
N ASP A 69 -15.34 4.42 3.71
CA ASP A 69 -16.78 4.69 3.68
C ASP A 69 -17.45 4.03 4.91
N VAL A 70 -18.44 4.70 5.50
CA VAL A 70 -19.14 4.20 6.69
C VAL A 70 -20.01 2.98 6.36
N PRO A 71 -20.41 2.15 7.34
CA PRO A 71 -21.25 0.96 7.09
C PRO A 71 -22.56 1.25 6.38
N GLY A 72 -23.17 2.41 6.61
CA GLY A 72 -24.40 2.84 5.90
C GLY A 72 -24.21 3.04 4.40
N GLU A 73 -22.97 3.23 3.94
CA GLU A 73 -22.60 3.37 2.52
C GLU A 73 -21.94 2.10 1.95
N GLY A 74 -21.89 1.02 2.73
CA GLY A 74 -21.32 -0.27 2.33
C GLY A 74 -19.81 -0.44 2.59
N GLY A 75 -19.19 0.48 3.34
CA GLY A 75 -17.80 0.35 3.78
C GLY A 75 -17.66 -0.17 5.22
N LEU A 76 -16.43 -0.15 5.75
CA LEU A 76 -16.07 -0.63 7.07
C LEU A 76 -16.07 0.47 8.14
N GLY A 77 -16.07 1.75 7.75
CA GLY A 77 -15.96 2.88 8.66
C GLY A 77 -14.62 2.95 9.41
N LEU A 78 -13.54 2.51 8.78
CA LEU A 78 -12.20 2.62 9.37
C LEU A 78 -11.80 4.08 9.48
N ARG A 79 -11.05 4.42 10.53
CA ARG A 79 -10.54 5.77 10.75
C ARG A 79 -9.31 6.08 9.94
N ARG A 80 -8.58 5.05 9.52
CA ARG A 80 -7.25 5.21 8.94
C ARG A 80 -6.85 4.07 8.02
N VAL A 81 -6.28 4.43 6.88
CA VAL A 81 -5.61 3.51 5.96
C VAL A 81 -4.14 3.88 5.83
N VAL A 82 -3.26 2.90 5.99
CA VAL A 82 -1.80 3.06 5.92
C VAL A 82 -1.26 2.50 4.59
N TRP A 83 -0.19 3.10 4.10
CA TRP A 83 0.64 2.57 3.01
C TRP A 83 2.10 2.53 3.45
N GLN A 84 2.69 1.34 3.45
CA GLN A 84 4.13 1.18 3.70
C GLN A 84 4.88 0.86 2.41
N ALA A 85 5.85 1.71 2.06
CA ALA A 85 6.69 1.49 0.88
C ALA A 85 8.17 1.47 1.26
N ASN A 86 8.99 0.79 0.44
CA ASN A 86 10.43 0.99 0.54
C ASN A 86 10.71 2.45 0.17
N ALA A 87 11.46 3.18 1.00
CA ALA A 87 11.75 4.58 0.74
C ALA A 87 12.46 4.77 -0.63
N ALA A 88 13.26 3.80 -1.06
CA ALA A 88 13.88 3.79 -2.38
C ALA A 88 12.91 3.43 -3.53
N ASN A 89 11.74 2.84 -3.24
CA ASN A 89 10.72 2.51 -4.24
C ASN A 89 9.83 3.73 -4.52
N THR A 90 10.37 4.67 -5.30
CA THR A 90 9.69 5.92 -5.68
C THR A 90 8.41 5.69 -6.47
N ALA A 91 8.26 4.57 -7.18
CA ALA A 91 7.04 4.24 -7.92
C ALA A 91 5.87 3.89 -6.98
N SER A 92 6.15 3.10 -5.93
CA SER A 92 5.15 2.77 -4.89
C SER A 92 4.76 4.02 -4.10
N VAL A 93 5.73 4.83 -3.67
CA VAL A 93 5.47 6.10 -2.96
C VAL A 93 4.64 7.06 -3.81
N ARG A 94 4.96 7.18 -5.11
CA ARG A 94 4.20 8.02 -6.05
C ARG A 94 2.77 7.51 -6.25
N THR A 95 2.57 6.19 -6.24
CA THR A 95 1.23 5.60 -6.33
C THR A 95 0.39 5.99 -5.12
N ALA A 96 0.94 5.84 -3.90
CA ALA A 96 0.27 6.27 -2.68
C ALA A 96 -0.08 7.77 -2.72
N LYS A 97 0.89 8.64 -3.02
CA LYS A 97 0.66 10.10 -3.13
C LYS A 97 -0.38 10.47 -4.18
N ARG A 98 -0.38 9.79 -5.33
CA ARG A 98 -1.40 9.98 -6.38
C ARG A 98 -2.80 9.65 -5.89
N MET A 99 -2.94 8.68 -4.98
CA MET A 99 -4.22 8.31 -4.38
C MET A 99 -4.59 9.17 -3.17
N GLY A 100 -3.82 10.24 -2.88
CA GLY A 100 -4.11 11.17 -1.79
C GLY A 100 -3.41 10.86 -0.47
N PHE A 101 -2.62 9.78 -0.38
CA PHE A 101 -1.91 9.46 0.86
C PHE A 101 -0.89 10.54 1.21
N GLN A 102 -0.93 10.99 2.46
CA GLN A 102 0.00 11.94 3.05
C GLN A 102 1.20 11.21 3.65
N GLN A 103 2.41 11.69 3.40
CA GLN A 103 3.61 11.08 3.96
C GLN A 103 3.85 11.60 5.39
N GLU A 104 3.92 10.69 6.35
CA GLU A 104 4.10 11.03 7.77
C GLU A 104 5.55 10.90 8.22
N GLY A 105 6.33 10.02 7.60
CA GLY A 105 7.73 9.85 7.99
C GLY A 105 8.49 8.76 7.25
N ILE A 106 9.79 8.67 7.57
CA ILE A 106 10.69 7.61 7.14
C ILE A 106 11.18 6.85 8.37
N LEU A 107 10.85 5.56 8.45
CA LEU A 107 11.43 4.66 9.44
C LEU A 107 12.81 4.21 8.94
N ARG A 108 13.85 4.87 9.44
CA ARG A 108 15.26 4.53 9.14
C ARG A 108 15.60 3.16 9.70
N TRP A 109 16.35 2.35 8.94
CA TRP A 109 16.78 1.01 9.37
C TRP A 109 15.63 0.07 9.78
N HIS A 110 14.42 0.28 9.25
CA HIS A 110 13.25 -0.49 9.65
C HIS A 110 13.38 -1.99 9.31
N ARG A 111 14.09 -2.34 8.23
CA ARG A 111 14.32 -3.75 7.87
C ARG A 111 15.78 -4.02 7.58
N ALA A 112 16.28 -5.15 8.07
CA ALA A 112 17.53 -5.74 7.61
C ALA A 112 17.39 -6.16 6.15
N TRP A 113 18.43 -5.96 5.34
CA TRP A 113 18.34 -6.07 3.89
C TRP A 113 19.51 -6.83 3.28
N ARG A 114 19.20 -7.68 2.28
CA ARG A 114 20.15 -8.60 1.65
C ARG A 114 20.81 -7.95 0.44
N THR A 115 22.06 -8.33 0.16
CA THR A 115 22.82 -7.86 -1.01
C THR A 115 22.14 -8.17 -2.34
N SER A 116 21.45 -9.31 -2.46
CA SER A 116 20.70 -9.67 -3.68
C SER A 116 19.57 -8.69 -4.02
N LYS A 117 19.17 -7.83 -3.08
CA LYS A 117 18.19 -6.76 -3.27
C LYS A 117 18.80 -5.36 -3.07
N ALA A 118 20.11 -5.19 -3.24
CA ALA A 118 20.83 -3.95 -2.91
C ALA A 118 20.20 -2.66 -3.48
N ARG A 119 19.56 -2.71 -4.67
CA ARG A 119 18.82 -1.56 -5.24
C ARG A 119 17.72 -0.99 -4.33
N GLY A 120 17.19 -1.79 -3.41
CA GLY A 120 16.21 -1.38 -2.40
C GLY A 120 16.81 -1.09 -1.02
N GLY A 121 18.13 -1.12 -0.87
CA GLY A 121 18.79 -0.75 0.38
C GLY A 121 18.91 0.78 0.51
N ASN A 122 19.23 1.25 1.72
CA ASN A 122 19.54 2.65 1.99
C ASN A 122 20.98 3.04 1.60
N GLY A 123 21.74 2.12 1.00
CA GLY A 123 23.12 2.33 0.55
C GLY A 123 24.17 2.28 1.67
N ILE A 124 23.77 2.01 2.91
CA ILE A 124 24.66 1.98 4.08
C ILE A 124 24.85 0.54 4.54
N SER A 125 26.11 0.13 4.67
CA SER A 125 26.47 -1.16 5.26
C SER A 125 26.29 -1.16 6.78
N VAL A 126 25.93 -2.31 7.33
CA VAL A 126 25.93 -2.52 8.79
C VAL A 126 27.32 -2.38 9.38
N ARG A 127 27.39 -2.15 10.70
CA ARG A 127 28.65 -2.10 11.46
C ARG A 127 29.35 -3.47 11.46
N LYS A 128 30.68 -3.48 11.60
CA LYS A 128 31.45 -4.71 11.83
C LYS A 128 30.97 -5.41 13.11
N GLY A 129 30.82 -6.72 13.06
CA GLY A 129 30.29 -7.53 14.16
C GLY A 129 28.78 -7.41 14.32
N ASP A 130 28.06 -6.90 13.31
CA ASP A 130 26.60 -6.94 13.34
C ASP A 130 26.12 -8.40 13.28
N PRO A 131 25.18 -8.84 14.14
CA PRO A 131 24.73 -10.23 14.19
C PRO A 131 24.18 -10.78 12.87
N LYS A 132 23.85 -9.91 11.90
CA LYS A 132 23.33 -10.29 10.59
C LYS A 132 24.23 -9.87 9.42
N GLU A 133 25.49 -9.47 9.67
CA GLU A 133 26.37 -8.94 8.63
C GLU A 133 26.53 -9.87 7.41
N ASP A 134 26.65 -11.18 7.60
CA ASP A 134 26.84 -12.13 6.50
C ASP A 134 25.58 -12.30 5.61
N GLY A 135 24.39 -12.14 6.19
CA GLY A 135 23.12 -12.40 5.50
C GLY A 135 22.36 -11.16 5.06
N PHE A 136 22.51 -10.08 5.81
CA PHE A 136 21.77 -8.82 5.66
C PHE A 136 22.69 -7.62 5.89
N PRO A 137 23.72 -7.42 5.05
CA PRO A 137 24.72 -6.39 5.28
C PRO A 137 24.21 -4.96 5.07
N LEU A 138 22.96 -4.75 4.67
CA LEU A 138 22.39 -3.45 4.33
C LEU A 138 21.15 -3.13 5.19
N GLY A 139 20.85 -1.84 5.32
CA GLY A 139 19.56 -1.37 5.84
C GLY A 139 18.53 -1.12 4.75
N ARG A 140 17.24 -1.21 5.09
CA ARG A 140 16.12 -0.71 4.27
C ARG A 140 15.24 0.22 5.09
N ASP A 141 15.10 1.44 4.57
CA ASP A 141 14.23 2.46 5.12
C ASP A 141 12.80 2.31 4.59
N THR A 142 11.82 2.74 5.38
CA THR A 142 10.39 2.61 5.02
C THR A 142 9.73 3.97 5.01
N ALA A 143 9.13 4.34 3.88
CA ALA A 143 8.22 5.47 3.85
C ALA A 143 6.86 5.01 4.39
N ILE A 144 6.34 5.74 5.37
CA ILE A 144 5.00 5.58 5.92
C ILE A 144 4.14 6.72 5.40
N LEU A 145 3.04 6.36 4.75
CA LEU A 145 2.02 7.29 4.32
C LEU A 145 0.65 6.81 4.82
N SER A 146 -0.30 7.73 4.95
CA SER A 146 -1.64 7.40 5.42
C SER A 146 -2.70 8.34 4.86
N ILE A 147 -3.96 7.93 5.04
CA ILE A 147 -5.16 8.76 4.92
C ILE A 147 -6.02 8.47 6.14
N CYS A 148 -6.59 9.50 6.72
CA CYS A 148 -7.58 9.39 7.79
C CYS A 148 -9.01 9.67 7.26
N TRP A 149 -10.02 9.30 8.03
CA TRP A 149 -11.43 9.48 7.64
C TRP A 149 -11.79 10.96 7.35
N ASP A 150 -11.15 11.90 8.04
CA ASP A 150 -11.33 13.34 7.86
C ASP A 150 -10.65 13.85 6.58
N ASP A 151 -9.50 13.29 6.18
CA ASP A 151 -8.95 13.51 4.83
C ASP A 151 -9.92 12.97 3.74
N TRP A 152 -10.48 11.79 4.00
CA TRP A 152 -11.39 11.09 3.09
C TRP A 152 -12.64 11.93 2.78
N GLU A 153 -13.34 12.34 3.83
CA GLU A 153 -14.51 13.22 3.76
C GLU A 153 -14.12 14.65 3.32
N GLY A 154 -12.91 15.09 3.66
CA GLY A 154 -12.32 16.38 3.28
C GLY A 154 -11.96 16.53 1.80
N GLY A 155 -12.32 15.57 0.96
CA GLY A 155 -12.22 15.66 -0.51
C GLY A 155 -11.31 14.62 -1.16
N VAL A 156 -10.56 13.83 -0.38
CA VAL A 156 -9.76 12.72 -0.94
C VAL A 156 -10.66 11.70 -1.62
N ARG A 157 -11.85 11.42 -1.08
CA ARG A 157 -12.84 10.52 -1.72
C ARG A 157 -13.15 10.91 -3.16
N ALA A 158 -13.52 12.18 -3.37
CA ALA A 158 -13.83 12.71 -4.69
C ALA A 158 -12.60 12.66 -5.63
N HIS A 159 -11.41 12.97 -5.11
CA HIS A 159 -10.16 12.87 -5.87
C HIS A 159 -9.85 11.42 -6.31
N VAL A 160 -10.09 10.44 -5.43
CA VAL A 160 -9.91 9.03 -5.73
C VAL A 160 -10.91 8.57 -6.78
N GLU A 161 -12.19 8.94 -6.66
CA GLU A 161 -13.22 8.63 -7.66
C GLU A 161 -12.88 9.21 -9.04
N ALA A 162 -12.45 10.47 -9.10
CA ALA A 162 -11.97 11.10 -10.33
C ALA A 162 -10.72 10.40 -10.89
N THR A 163 -9.84 9.90 -10.02
CA THR A 163 -8.65 9.13 -10.42
C THR A 163 -9.01 7.78 -11.02
N MET A 164 -10.01 7.09 -10.44
CA MET A 164 -10.50 5.80 -10.91
C MET A 164 -11.22 5.88 -12.26
N ALA A 165 -11.96 6.97 -12.49
CA ALA A 165 -12.69 7.22 -13.73
C ALA A 165 -11.78 7.41 -14.96
N ARG A 166 -10.45 7.56 -14.78
CA ARG A 166 -9.50 7.64 -15.90
C ARG A 166 -9.26 6.25 -16.49
N THR A 167 -9.69 6.06 -17.73
CA THR A 167 -9.56 4.80 -18.50
C THR A 167 -8.34 4.75 -19.43
N LYS A 168 -7.31 5.58 -19.19
CA LYS A 168 -6.06 5.52 -19.97
C LYS A 168 -5.21 4.31 -19.61
#